data_AF-A0A520F109-F1
#
_entry.id   AF-A0A520F109-F1
#
_cell.length_a   1.000
_cell.length_b   1.000
_cell.length_c   1.000
_cell.angle_alpha   90.00
_cell.angle_beta   90.00
_cell.angle_gamma   90.00
#
_symmetry.space_group_name_H-M   'P 1'
#
loop_
_entity.id
_entity.type
_entity.pdbx_description
1 polymer ?
#
loop_
_entity_poly.entity_id
_entity_poly.type
_entity_poly.pdbx_seq_one_letter_code
_entity_poly.pdbx_strand_id
1 'polypeptide(L)'
;MSTLEQPPETLQKSLKQRHLTMIAIGGVVGAGLFVGSSALLHSSGPAAFVSYAITGLVIVLVMRMLGEMATTNPSTGSFAGYARKAFGGWAGFTTGWLYWFFWVVVVGAEAVIGGKLLQRWI
;
A
#
# COMPACT_ATOMS: atom_id res chain seq x y z
N MET A 1 30.78 -31.25 18.97
CA MET A 1 30.29 -29.89 18.67
C MET A 1 29.17 -30.04 17.64
N SER A 2 27.97 -30.36 18.10
CA SER A 2 26.78 -30.56 17.27
C SER A 2 26.15 -29.20 16.98
N THR A 3 26.16 -28.79 15.72
CA THR A 3 25.39 -27.66 15.22
C THR A 3 23.91 -27.94 15.50
N LEU A 4 23.31 -27.18 16.42
CA LEU A 4 21.86 -27.21 16.63
C LEU A 4 21.20 -26.63 15.39
N GLU A 5 20.78 -27.52 14.49
CA GLU A 5 19.92 -27.19 13.36
C GLU A 5 18.59 -26.70 13.93
N GLN A 6 18.44 -25.38 14.04
CA GLN A 6 17.18 -24.77 14.46
C GLN A 6 16.12 -25.18 13.43
N PRO A 7 15.01 -25.82 13.85
CA PRO A 7 13.94 -26.13 12.93
C PRO A 7 13.49 -24.82 12.29
N PRO A 8 13.21 -24.79 10.97
CA PRO A 8 12.75 -23.57 10.33
C PRO A 8 11.52 -23.08 11.11
N GLU A 9 11.58 -21.86 11.67
CA GLU A 9 10.42 -21.22 12.29
C GLU A 9 9.34 -21.06 11.21
N THR A 10 8.49 -22.06 11.07
CA THR A 10 7.38 -22.00 10.14
C THR A 10 6.34 -21.08 10.74
N LEU A 11 6.24 -19.86 10.20
CA LEU A 11 5.17 -18.92 10.52
C LEU A 11 3.82 -19.64 10.43
N GLN A 12 3.07 -19.63 11.55
CA GLN A 12 1.73 -20.21 11.57
C GLN A 12 0.84 -19.46 10.57
N LYS A 13 0.36 -20.15 9.54
CA LYS A 13 -0.61 -19.62 8.57
C LYS A 13 -2.00 -19.50 9.21
N SER A 14 -2.15 -18.59 10.17
CA SER A 14 -3.40 -18.35 10.93
C SER A 14 -4.22 -17.17 10.37
N LEU A 15 -3.68 -16.44 9.39
CA LEU A 15 -4.36 -15.32 8.75
C LEU A 15 -5.52 -15.81 7.87
N LYS A 16 -6.73 -15.70 8.40
CA LYS A 16 -7.98 -15.93 7.67
C LYS A 16 -8.21 -14.81 6.65
N GLN A 17 -8.96 -15.09 5.58
CA GLN A 17 -9.33 -14.11 4.55
C GLN A 17 -9.90 -12.81 5.16
N ARG A 18 -10.73 -12.92 6.21
CA ARG A 18 -11.25 -11.75 6.94
C ARG A 18 -10.14 -10.86 7.51
N HIS A 19 -9.07 -11.43 8.05
CA HIS A 19 -7.95 -10.64 8.59
C HIS A 19 -7.22 -9.89 7.48
N LEU A 20 -7.00 -10.52 6.31
CA LEU A 20 -6.42 -9.85 5.15
C LEU A 20 -7.31 -8.69 4.68
N THR A 21 -8.62 -8.90 4.59
CA THR A 21 -9.56 -7.83 4.22
C THR A 21 -9.54 -6.68 5.23
N MET A 22 -9.49 -6.96 6.53
CA MET A 22 -9.41 -5.90 7.54
C MET A 22 -8.09 -5.11 7.46
N ILE A 23 -6.97 -5.78 7.20
CA ILE A 23 -5.67 -5.12 6.98
C ILE A 23 -5.74 -4.22 5.74
N ALA A 24 -6.31 -4.71 4.63
CA ALA A 24 -6.45 -3.94 3.40
C ALA A 24 -7.34 -2.71 3.59
N ILE A 25 -8.50 -2.86 4.24
CA ILE A 25 -9.41 -1.74 4.53
C ILE A 25 -8.73 -0.72 5.45
N GLY A 26 -8.07 -1.19 6.52
CA GLY A 26 -7.36 -0.31 7.47
C GLY A 26 -6.19 0.42 6.84
N GLY A 27 -5.53 -0.16 5.83
CA GLY A 27 -4.44 0.49 5.09
C GLY A 27 -4.91 1.52 4.06
N VAL A 28 -6.11 1.36 3.48
CA VAL A 28 -6.64 2.26 2.45
C VAL A 28 -7.40 3.45 3.05
N VAL A 29 -8.12 3.25 4.15
CA VAL A 29 -8.98 4.28 4.75
C VAL A 29 -8.17 5.06 5.81
N GLY A 30 -7.55 6.16 5.40
CA GLY A 30 -6.77 7.07 6.25
C GLY A 30 -7.36 8.48 6.41
N ALA A 31 -6.76 9.32 7.26
CA ALA A 31 -7.21 10.70 7.44
C ALA A 31 -6.99 11.54 6.17
N GLY A 32 -5.99 11.17 5.35
CA GLY A 32 -5.73 11.74 4.04
C GLY A 32 -6.92 11.66 3.07
N LEU A 33 -7.74 10.60 3.13
CA LEU A 33 -8.92 10.49 2.28
C LEU A 33 -9.93 11.61 2.60
N PHE A 34 -10.19 11.88 3.87
CA PHE A 34 -11.19 12.87 4.28
C PHE A 34 -10.69 14.30 4.09
N VAL A 35 -9.48 14.59 4.59
CA VAL A 35 -8.93 15.95 4.52
C VAL A 35 -8.51 16.29 3.09
N GLY A 36 -7.85 15.36 2.39
CA GLY A 36 -7.48 15.51 0.98
C GLY A 36 -8.69 15.66 0.06
N SER A 37 -9.72 14.82 0.22
CA SER A 37 -10.94 14.93 -0.61
C SER A 37 -11.67 16.25 -0.38
N SER A 38 -11.74 16.75 0.86
CA SER A 38 -12.40 18.02 1.14
C SER A 38 -11.72 19.20 0.41
N ALA A 39 -10.38 19.22 0.38
CA ALA A 39 -9.61 20.23 -0.34
C ALA A 39 -9.77 20.09 -1.87
N LEU A 40 -9.76 18.86 -2.39
CA LEU A 40 -9.97 18.59 -3.81
C LEU A 40 -11.38 18.98 -4.28
N LEU A 41 -12.41 18.68 -3.47
CA LEU A 41 -13.79 19.06 -3.77
C LEU A 41 -13.97 20.57 -3.77
N HIS A 42 -13.37 21.28 -2.81
CA HIS A 42 -13.45 22.74 -2.74
C HIS A 42 -12.74 23.44 -3.90
N SER A 43 -11.66 22.87 -4.42
CA SER A 43 -10.85 23.47 -5.50
C SER A 43 -11.33 23.06 -6.90
N SER A 44 -11.74 21.81 -7.09
CA SER A 44 -12.06 21.24 -8.42
C SER A 44 -13.56 21.17 -8.72
N GLY A 45 -14.42 21.34 -7.71
CA GLY A 45 -15.87 21.26 -7.87
C GLY A 45 -16.33 19.89 -8.42
N PRO A 46 -17.36 19.84 -9.28
CA PRO A 46 -17.90 18.57 -9.81
C PRO A 46 -16.89 17.70 -10.57
N ALA A 47 -15.80 18.29 -11.09
CA ALA A 47 -14.76 17.56 -11.79
C ALA A 47 -14.01 16.55 -10.88
N ALA A 48 -14.04 16.75 -9.56
CA ALA A 48 -13.45 15.82 -8.61
C ALA A 48 -14.03 14.40 -8.73
N PHE A 49 -15.34 14.26 -8.99
CA PHE A 49 -15.98 12.94 -9.15
C PHE A 49 -15.45 12.20 -10.36
N VAL A 50 -15.27 12.90 -11.49
CA VAL A 50 -14.74 12.32 -12.72
C VAL A 50 -13.29 11.88 -12.52
N SER A 51 -12.47 12.73 -11.87
CA SER A 51 -11.10 12.40 -11.52
C SER A 51 -11.00 11.18 -10.60
N TYR A 52 -11.87 11.07 -9.59
CA TYR A 52 -11.93 9.90 -8.72
C TYR A 52 -12.38 8.63 -9.47
N ALA A 53 -13.35 8.73 -10.37
CA ALA A 53 -13.81 7.59 -11.16
C ALA A 53 -12.71 7.06 -12.09
N ILE A 54 -12.00 7.94 -12.78
CA ILE A 54 -10.88 7.58 -13.67
C ILE A 54 -9.74 6.97 -12.84
N THR A 55 -9.36 7.60 -11.74
CA THR A 55 -8.29 7.10 -10.87
C THR A 55 -8.66 5.74 -10.27
N GLY A 56 -9.90 5.57 -9.80
CA GLY A 56 -10.41 4.30 -9.29
C GLY A 56 -10.38 3.19 -10.33
N LEU A 57 -10.76 3.48 -11.57
CA LEU A 57 -10.67 2.52 -12.67
C LEU A 57 -9.22 2.07 -12.90
N VAL A 58 -8.27 3.01 -12.95
CA VAL A 58 -6.85 2.69 -13.12
C VAL A 58 -6.34 1.81 -11.95
N ILE A 59 -6.70 2.14 -10.72
CA ILE A 59 -6.31 1.34 -9.53
C ILE A 59 -6.87 -0.08 -9.63
N VAL A 60 -8.14 -0.26 -10.01
CA VAL A 60 -8.74 -1.61 -10.18
C VAL A 60 -7.98 -2.43 -11.22
N LEU A 61 -7.60 -1.83 -12.34
CA LEU A 61 -6.82 -2.50 -13.38
C LEU A 61 -5.44 -2.92 -12.86
N VAL A 62 -4.73 -2.03 -12.16
CA VAL A 62 -3.41 -2.32 -11.57
C VAL A 62 -3.51 -3.44 -10.53
N MET A 63 -4.49 -3.37 -9.62
CA MET A 63 -4.68 -4.38 -8.57
C MET A 63 -5.02 -5.75 -9.16
N ARG A 64 -5.79 -5.79 -10.25
CA ARG A 64 -6.08 -7.02 -10.98
C ARG A 64 -4.81 -7.63 -11.57
N MET A 65 -3.98 -6.83 -12.26
CA MET A 65 -2.71 -7.29 -12.83
C MET A 65 -1.75 -7.81 -11.74
N LEU A 66 -1.64 -7.10 -10.62
CA LEU A 66 -0.83 -7.53 -9.47
C LEU A 66 -1.37 -8.82 -8.85
N GLY A 67 -2.69 -8.99 -8.76
CA GLY A 67 -3.33 -10.22 -8.28
C GLY A 67 -3.01 -11.44 -9.17
N GLU A 68 -3.07 -11.27 -10.49
CA GLU A 68 -2.69 -12.30 -11.46
C GLU A 68 -1.20 -12.68 -11.32
N MET A 69 -0.31 -11.69 -11.10
CA MET A 69 1.11 -11.95 -10.84
C MET A 69 1.35 -12.65 -9.48
N ALA A 70 0.61 -12.28 -8.45
CA ALA A 70 0.76 -12.85 -7.10
C ALA A 70 0.28 -14.31 -7.02
N THR A 71 -0.72 -14.68 -7.81
CA THR A 71 -1.21 -16.07 -7.89
C THR A 71 -0.28 -16.98 -8.71
N THR A 72 0.32 -16.46 -9.78
CA THR A 72 1.24 -17.23 -10.66
C THR A 72 2.63 -17.41 -10.06
N ASN A 73 3.12 -16.44 -9.28
CA ASN A 73 4.41 -16.51 -8.60
C ASN A 73 4.24 -16.24 -7.09
N PRO A 74 3.86 -17.25 -6.29
CA PRO A 74 3.68 -17.10 -4.84
C PRO A 74 5.05 -17.03 -4.15
N SER A 75 5.78 -15.93 -4.34
CA SER A 75 6.99 -15.61 -3.59
C SER A 75 6.63 -14.70 -2.41
N THR A 76 7.29 -14.89 -1.27
CA THR A 76 7.18 -13.99 -0.09
C THR A 76 7.71 -12.57 -0.36
N GLY A 77 8.23 -12.32 -1.58
CA GLY A 77 8.73 -11.01 -1.99
C GLY A 77 7.60 -10.03 -2.31
N SER A 78 7.82 -8.77 -1.95
CA SER A 78 6.95 -7.63 -2.33
C SER A 78 7.01 -7.35 -3.85
N PHE A 79 6.23 -6.39 -4.34
CA PHE A 79 6.18 -6.00 -5.76
C PHE A 79 7.55 -5.68 -6.38
N ALA A 80 8.51 -5.22 -5.57
CA ALA A 80 9.90 -5.05 -5.96
C ALA A 80 10.57 -6.35 -6.45
N GLY A 81 10.14 -7.51 -5.96
CA GLY A 81 10.55 -8.82 -6.43
C GLY A 81 10.04 -9.13 -7.84
N TYR A 82 8.80 -8.76 -8.17
CA TYR A 82 8.27 -8.86 -9.54
C TYR A 82 9.01 -7.93 -10.49
N ALA A 83 9.28 -6.69 -10.07
CA ALA A 83 10.09 -5.75 -10.86
C ALA A 83 11.51 -6.26 -11.09
N ARG A 84 12.13 -6.88 -10.07
CA ARG A 84 13.45 -7.50 -10.20
C ARG A 84 13.46 -8.65 -11.20
N LYS A 85 12.43 -9.49 -11.18
CA LYS A 85 12.30 -10.63 -12.10
C LYS A 85 12.05 -10.18 -13.54
N ALA A 86 11.24 -9.15 -13.75
CA ALA A 86 10.86 -8.68 -15.09
C ALA A 86 11.94 -7.81 -15.75
N PHE A 87 12.56 -6.90 -14.99
CA PHE A 87 13.44 -5.85 -15.52
C PHE A 87 14.87 -5.87 -14.95
N GLY A 88 15.19 -6.83 -14.08
CA GLY A 88 16.53 -7.03 -13.52
C GLY A 88 16.77 -6.37 -12.15
N GLY A 89 17.98 -6.56 -11.62
CA GLY A 89 18.38 -6.17 -10.26
C GLY A 89 18.11 -4.72 -9.89
N TRP A 90 18.42 -3.80 -10.81
CA TRP A 90 18.27 -2.35 -10.63
C TRP A 90 16.81 -1.92 -10.49
N ALA A 91 15.90 -2.47 -11.29
CA ALA A 91 14.47 -2.15 -11.21
C ALA A 91 13.89 -2.56 -9.84
N GLY A 92 14.31 -3.72 -9.31
CA GLY A 92 13.94 -4.14 -7.97
C GLY A 92 14.48 -3.23 -6.87
N PHE A 93 15.71 -2.73 -7.02
CA PHE A 93 16.29 -1.77 -6.07
C PHE A 93 15.54 -0.44 -6.09
N THR A 94 15.34 0.15 -7.27
CA THR A 94 14.64 1.43 -7.43
C THR A 94 13.20 1.36 -6.92
N THR A 95 12.45 0.30 -7.26
CA THR A 95 11.07 0.13 -6.79
C THR A 95 10.99 -0.08 -5.27
N GLY A 96 11.92 -0.85 -4.69
CA GLY A 96 12.02 -0.98 -3.24
C GLY A 96 12.31 0.36 -2.55
N TRP A 97 13.19 1.17 -3.14
CA TRP A 97 13.57 2.46 -2.57
C TRP A 97 12.42 3.48 -2.66
N LEU A 98 11.75 3.55 -3.82
CA LEU A 98 10.55 4.37 -4.02
C LEU A 98 9.41 3.97 -3.08
N TYR A 99 9.24 2.66 -2.84
CA TYR A 99 8.21 2.16 -1.92
C TYR A 99 8.46 2.62 -0.48
N TRP A 100 9.70 2.52 0.00
CA TRP A 100 10.04 3.04 1.33
C TRP A 100 9.85 4.55 1.41
N PHE A 101 10.32 5.30 0.41
CA PHE A 101 10.19 6.76 0.39
C PHE A 101 8.73 7.19 0.40
N PHE A 102 7.89 6.53 -0.40
CA PHE A 102 6.45 6.73 -0.40
C PHE A 102 5.87 6.59 1.01
N TRP A 103 6.24 5.54 1.75
CA TRP A 103 5.75 5.35 3.12
C TRP A 103 6.26 6.42 4.10
N VAL A 104 7.50 6.87 3.99
CA VAL A 104 8.02 7.98 4.82
C VAL A 104 7.21 9.25 4.59
N VAL A 105 6.91 9.57 3.32
CA VAL A 105 6.10 10.74 2.97
C VAL A 105 4.66 10.58 3.47
N VAL A 106 4.04 9.42 3.28
CA VAL A 106 2.66 9.13 3.72
C VAL A 106 2.53 9.26 5.24
N VAL A 107 3.45 8.68 6.02
CA VAL A 107 3.42 8.78 7.49
C VAL A 107 3.58 10.23 7.93
N GLY A 108 4.49 10.99 7.32
CA GLY A 108 4.64 12.42 7.60
C GLY A 108 3.38 13.22 7.29
N ALA A 109 2.74 12.95 6.14
CA ALA A 109 1.50 13.60 5.73
C ALA A 109 0.33 13.29 6.69
N GLU A 110 0.14 12.01 7.05
CA GLU A 110 -0.88 11.57 8.00
C GLU A 110 -0.65 12.19 9.40
N ALA A 111 0.60 12.33 9.84
CA ALA A 111 0.92 13.00 11.12
C ALA A 111 0.54 14.50 11.11
N VAL A 112 0.82 15.23 10.03
CA VAL A 112 0.43 16.64 9.89
C VAL A 112 -1.09 16.78 9.86
N ILE A 113 -1.78 15.89 9.15
CA ILE A 113 -3.25 15.89 9.07
C ILE A 113 -3.86 15.59 10.44
N GLY A 114 -3.34 14.57 11.14
CA GLY A 114 -3.76 14.23 12.50
C GLY A 114 -3.56 15.38 13.47
N GLY A 115 -2.42 16.07 13.41
CA GLY A 115 -2.14 17.25 14.22
C GLY A 115 -3.15 18.39 13.99
N LYS A 116 -3.46 18.70 12.72
CA LYS A 116 -4.48 19.70 12.37
C LYS A 116 -5.88 19.31 12.86
N LEU A 117 -6.22 18.03 12.78
CA LEU A 117 -7.51 17.53 13.23
C LEU A 117 -7.67 17.70 14.75
N LEU A 118 -6.64 17.37 15.53
CA LEU A 118 -6.62 17.57 16.97
C LEU A 118 -6.71 19.05 17.36
N GLN A 119 -5.97 19.92 16.68
CA GLN A 119 -6.03 21.37 16.92
C GLN A 119 -7.40 21.95 16.64
N ARG A 120 -8.12 21.43 15.63
CA ARG A 120 -9.49 21.88 15.34
C ARG A 120 -10.51 21.39 16.37
N TRP A 121 -10.20 20.33 17.10
CA TRP A 121 -11.11 19.70 18.06
C TRP A 121 -11.07 20.33 19.45
N ILE A 122 -9.90 20.84 19.86
CA ILE A 122 -9.71 21.68 21.07
C ILE A 122 -10.12 23.11 20.76
#